data_AF-A0A2D5QJI7-F1
#
_entry.id   AF-A0A2D5QJI7-F1
#
_cell.length_a   1.000
_cell.length_b   1.000
_cell.length_c   1.000
_cell.angle_alpha   90.00
_cell.angle_beta   90.00
_cell.angle_gamma   90.00
#
_symmetry.space_group_name_H-M   'P 1'
#
loop_
_entity.id
_entity.type
_entity.pdbx_description
1 polymer ?
#
loop_
_entity_poly.entity_id
_entity_poly.type
_entity_poly.pdbx_seq_one_letter_code
_entity_poly.pdbx_strand_id
1 'polypeptide(L)'
;MKNLKKSLIALIAAFAVSCGDPDLPVELFPTMEYGAYARKMTQTGTYNYYEVGSSQIDLSVEYYDANNGANIASYAIEVEYIDNKTGGAKSKPRTAVRTINASEFGTNADGFLSSDISLSFNDAMSILGITSADVDGGAYFRYWFTITMNDGRTFGYDNTGPNMMSSNAFGALFRLNVYIVCPSSLEGAVVATSTEVGAWSGVAGGFTLAGVTDELVKSGPAENIYTMKNDNTLGGWGPNGADYSVPVATGPEITDACNVLTYSGADDYSETWSLVDGSVSVSADNKTLSYTWENTYGESAAVELTYADGSSWPALTN
;
A
#
# COMPACT_ATOMS: atom_id res chain seq x y z
N MET A 1 8.52 -20.78 84.19
CA MET A 1 7.99 -19.61 83.43
C MET A 1 9.02 -18.57 82.98
N LYS A 2 10.25 -18.50 83.54
CA LYS A 2 11.28 -17.53 83.11
C LYS A 2 11.85 -17.77 81.70
N ASN A 3 11.87 -19.03 81.24
CA ASN A 3 12.47 -19.38 79.94
C ASN A 3 11.46 -19.29 78.76
N LEU A 4 10.16 -19.38 79.05
CA LEU A 4 9.11 -19.24 78.03
C LEU A 4 8.94 -17.78 77.57
N LYS A 5 9.15 -16.82 78.48
CA LYS A 5 9.14 -15.38 78.14
C LYS A 5 10.33 -14.98 77.27
N LYS A 6 11.50 -15.62 77.44
CA LYS A 6 12.69 -15.36 76.60
C LYS A 6 12.54 -15.97 75.21
N SER A 7 11.92 -17.15 75.08
CA SER A 7 11.63 -17.76 73.77
C SER A 7 10.55 -17.02 72.98
N LEU A 8 9.56 -16.41 73.63
CA LEU A 8 8.51 -15.66 72.94
C LEU A 8 9.01 -14.30 72.43
N ILE A 9 9.93 -13.63 73.15
CA ILE A 9 10.55 -12.37 72.72
C ILE A 9 11.52 -12.60 71.54
N ALA A 10 12.23 -13.74 71.52
CA ALA A 10 13.09 -14.11 70.39
C ALA A 10 12.28 -14.45 69.13
N LEU A 11 11.08 -15.03 69.27
CA LEU A 11 10.20 -15.33 68.15
C LEU A 11 9.55 -14.07 67.55
N ILE A 12 9.18 -13.09 68.38
CA ILE A 12 8.62 -11.81 67.92
C ILE A 12 9.69 -10.91 67.26
N ALA A 13 10.93 -10.96 67.75
CA ALA A 13 12.05 -10.24 67.12
C ALA A 13 12.45 -10.82 65.74
N ALA A 14 12.18 -12.10 65.48
CA ALA A 14 12.45 -12.75 64.18
C ALA A 14 11.45 -12.37 63.08
N PHE A 15 10.28 -11.81 63.42
CA PHE A 15 9.29 -11.32 62.45
C PHE A 15 9.45 -9.84 62.09
N ALA A 16 10.37 -9.11 62.72
CA ALA A 16 10.57 -7.68 62.46
C ALA A 16 11.63 -7.38 61.37
N VAL A 17 12.24 -8.40 60.75
CA VAL A 17 13.36 -8.25 59.79
C VAL A 17 12.97 -8.70 58.36
N SER A 18 11.69 -8.82 58.03
CA SER A 18 11.29 -9.14 56.66
C SER A 18 9.96 -8.50 56.27
N CYS A 19 10.00 -7.17 56.17
CA CYS A 19 9.19 -6.41 55.22
C CYS A 19 10.12 -5.35 54.62
N GLY A 20 11.22 -5.80 53.99
CA GLY A 20 11.73 -5.02 52.86
C GLY A 20 10.70 -5.21 51.77
N ASP A 21 10.12 -4.12 51.27
CA ASP A 21 9.20 -4.20 50.14
C ASP A 21 9.89 -5.06 49.06
N PRO A 22 9.23 -6.13 48.57
CA PRO A 22 9.82 -6.91 47.50
C PRO A 22 10.13 -5.96 46.35
N ASP A 23 11.35 -6.03 45.82
CA ASP A 23 11.67 -5.40 44.54
C ASP A 23 10.67 -5.97 43.53
N LEU A 24 9.63 -5.20 43.25
CA LEU A 24 8.63 -5.58 42.28
C LEU A 24 9.34 -5.58 40.92
N PRO A 25 9.20 -6.64 40.11
CA PRO A 25 9.79 -6.69 38.76
C PRO A 25 9.12 -5.70 37.78
N VAL A 26 8.34 -4.76 38.31
CA VAL A 26 7.63 -3.69 37.62
C VAL A 26 7.83 -2.42 38.43
N GLU A 27 8.33 -1.37 37.79
CA GLU A 27 8.41 -0.06 38.43
C GLU A 27 7.03 0.40 38.88
N LEU A 28 6.95 0.92 40.10
CA LEU A 28 5.73 1.49 40.64
C LEU A 28 5.35 2.72 39.81
N PHE A 29 4.07 2.85 39.42
CA PHE A 29 3.54 3.98 38.63
C PHE A 29 4.03 5.40 39.02
N PRO A 30 4.32 5.74 40.30
CA PRO A 30 4.87 7.05 40.67
C PRO A 30 6.31 7.32 40.21
N THR A 31 7.08 6.29 39.85
CA THR A 31 8.47 6.42 39.35
C THR A 31 8.56 6.32 37.83
N MET A 32 7.44 6.04 37.14
CA MET A 32 7.44 5.95 35.69
C MET A 32 7.67 7.34 35.08
N GLU A 33 8.74 7.46 34.31
CA GLU A 33 9.00 8.67 33.54
C GLU A 33 7.96 8.84 32.43
N TYR A 34 7.40 10.05 32.32
CA TYR A 34 6.57 10.43 31.19
C TYR A 34 7.46 10.81 30.00
N GLY A 35 7.15 10.25 28.84
CA GLY A 35 7.74 10.61 27.55
C GLY A 35 6.84 11.53 26.74
N ALA A 36 7.18 11.67 25.47
CA ALA A 36 6.40 12.44 24.50
C ALA A 36 6.12 11.60 23.24
N TYR A 37 5.00 11.87 22.57
CA TYR A 37 4.65 11.24 21.31
C TYR A 37 3.87 12.20 20.40
N ALA A 38 3.94 11.93 19.10
CA ALA A 38 3.15 12.62 18.09
C ALA A 38 2.03 11.71 17.64
N ARG A 39 0.83 12.24 17.39
CA ARG A 39 -0.31 11.48 16.88
C ARG A 39 -0.69 11.99 15.50
N LYS A 40 -0.89 11.07 14.56
CA LYS A 40 -1.43 11.38 13.23
C LYS A 40 -2.93 11.61 13.33
N MET A 41 -3.38 12.83 13.05
CA MET A 41 -4.80 13.19 13.09
C MET A 41 -5.46 12.93 11.74
N THR A 42 -4.80 13.36 10.67
CA THR A 42 -5.26 13.16 9.30
C THR A 42 -4.10 12.78 8.39
N GLN A 43 -4.46 12.12 7.28
CA GLN A 43 -3.55 11.86 6.17
C GLN A 43 -4.36 11.98 4.88
N THR A 44 -3.86 12.78 3.93
CA THR A 44 -4.43 12.91 2.60
C THR A 44 -3.35 12.79 1.54
N GLY A 45 -3.76 12.56 0.29
CA GLY A 45 -2.86 12.38 -0.84
C GLY A 45 -2.36 10.95 -1.01
N THR A 46 -1.53 10.75 -2.04
CA THR A 46 -0.95 9.46 -2.41
C THR A 46 0.35 9.67 -3.18
N TYR A 47 1.18 8.62 -3.26
CA TYR A 47 2.33 8.59 -4.18
C TYR A 47 1.92 7.88 -5.46
N ASN A 48 1.52 8.66 -6.47
CA ASN A 48 1.13 8.13 -7.77
C ASN A 48 2.39 7.94 -8.64
N TYR A 49 2.64 6.70 -9.05
CA TYR A 49 3.79 6.32 -9.89
C TYR A 49 3.88 7.13 -11.20
N TYR A 50 2.74 7.54 -11.75
CA TYR A 50 2.68 8.30 -13.01
C TYR A 50 2.80 9.82 -12.82
N GLU A 51 2.73 10.31 -11.58
CA GLU A 51 2.65 11.74 -11.25
C GLU A 51 3.64 12.11 -10.13
N VAL A 52 4.88 11.66 -10.23
CA VAL A 52 5.94 11.89 -9.21
C VAL A 52 6.08 13.37 -8.83
N GLY A 53 6.01 14.28 -9.82
CA GLY A 53 6.25 15.70 -9.62
C GLY A 53 5.13 16.45 -8.86
N SER A 54 3.91 15.90 -8.81
CA SER A 54 2.74 16.52 -8.19
C SER A 54 2.16 15.71 -7.03
N SER A 55 2.62 14.47 -6.84
CA SER A 55 2.16 13.59 -5.77
C SER A 55 2.80 13.92 -4.43
N GLN A 56 1.99 13.95 -3.38
CA GLN A 56 2.44 14.19 -2.02
C GLN A 56 1.52 13.51 -0.99
N ILE A 57 2.03 13.34 0.23
CA ILE A 57 1.24 13.00 1.42
C ILE A 57 1.21 14.21 2.33
N ASP A 58 0.02 14.64 2.72
CA ASP A 58 -0.17 15.68 3.72
C ASP A 58 -0.66 15.08 5.03
N LEU A 59 -0.01 15.43 6.12
CA LEU A 59 -0.32 14.96 7.48
C LEU A 59 -0.65 16.15 8.35
N SER A 60 -1.69 16.01 9.17
CA SER A 60 -1.85 16.87 10.36
C SER A 60 -1.51 16.06 11.60
N VAL A 61 -0.65 16.61 12.44
CA VAL A 61 -0.04 15.93 13.59
C VAL A 61 -0.23 16.76 14.85
N GLU A 62 -0.57 16.07 15.94
CA GLU A 62 -0.65 16.65 17.29
C GLU A 62 0.44 16.08 18.19
N TYR A 63 0.88 16.88 19.15
CA TYR A 63 1.99 16.53 20.04
C TYR A 63 1.54 16.44 21.50
N TYR A 64 2.00 15.39 22.18
CA TYR A 64 1.57 15.05 23.53
C TYR A 64 2.75 14.77 24.44
N ASP A 65 2.72 15.36 25.63
CA ASP A 65 3.59 15.07 26.77
C ASP A 65 2.85 15.42 28.09
N ALA A 66 3.54 15.33 29.22
CA ALA A 66 2.97 15.65 30.54
C ALA A 66 2.63 17.15 30.77
N ASN A 67 3.03 18.04 29.86
CA ASN A 67 2.86 19.49 29.91
C ASN A 67 2.25 20.03 28.59
N ASN A 68 1.32 19.28 27.99
CA ASN A 68 0.59 19.64 26.77
C ASN A 68 1.49 20.01 25.57
N GLY A 69 2.56 19.25 25.37
CA GLY A 69 3.54 19.40 24.29
C GLY A 69 4.66 20.40 24.58
N ALA A 70 4.59 21.17 25.66
CA ALA A 70 5.54 22.24 25.95
C ALA A 70 6.96 21.74 26.31
N ASN A 71 7.14 20.46 26.61
CA ASN A 71 8.47 19.88 26.86
C ASN A 71 9.11 19.32 25.59
N ILE A 72 8.49 19.46 24.42
CA ILE A 72 9.02 18.97 23.14
C ILE A 72 9.93 20.02 22.52
N ALA A 73 11.18 19.64 22.26
CA ALA A 73 12.18 20.48 21.62
C ALA A 73 12.12 20.39 20.09
N SER A 74 11.90 19.18 19.55
CA SER A 74 11.84 18.97 18.11
C SER A 74 11.18 17.67 17.70
N TYR A 75 10.80 17.61 16.42
CA TYR A 75 10.27 16.45 15.72
C TYR A 75 11.05 16.22 14.42
N ALA A 76 11.91 15.20 14.41
CA ALA A 76 12.74 14.85 13.27
C ALA A 76 12.06 13.82 12.38
N ILE A 77 12.22 13.99 11.06
CA ILE A 77 11.68 13.15 10.01
C ILE A 77 12.84 12.61 9.17
N GLU A 78 12.87 11.31 8.98
CA GLU A 78 13.78 10.62 8.08
C GLU A 78 12.98 9.76 7.11
N VAL A 79 13.55 9.46 5.94
CA VAL A 79 12.93 8.62 4.92
C VAL A 79 13.89 7.52 4.47
N GLU A 80 13.35 6.34 4.19
CA GLU A 80 14.04 5.27 3.47
C GLU A 80 13.15 4.74 2.35
N TYR A 81 13.75 4.13 1.34
CA TYR A 81 13.02 3.44 0.27
C TYR A 81 13.13 1.93 0.47
N ILE A 82 11.98 1.26 0.57
CA ILE A 82 11.92 -0.20 0.70
C ILE A 82 11.44 -0.80 -0.61
N ASP A 83 12.35 -1.53 -1.25
CA ASP A 83 12.07 -2.31 -2.43
C ASP A 83 11.61 -3.71 -2.01
N ASN A 84 10.31 -3.96 -2.15
CA ASN A 84 9.69 -5.27 -1.94
C ASN A 84 9.58 -6.08 -3.23
N LYS A 85 9.88 -5.51 -4.41
CA LYS A 85 9.72 -6.14 -5.72
C LYS A 85 10.94 -6.97 -6.09
N THR A 86 12.14 -6.48 -5.79
CA THR A 86 13.40 -7.20 -6.07
C THR A 86 14.07 -7.76 -4.81
N GLY A 87 13.32 -7.86 -3.71
CA GLY A 87 13.85 -8.36 -2.44
C GLY A 87 14.88 -7.42 -1.79
N GLY A 88 14.79 -6.12 -2.06
CA GLY A 88 15.61 -5.08 -1.44
C GLY A 88 16.80 -4.59 -2.26
N ALA A 89 17.00 -5.04 -3.51
CA ALA A 89 18.18 -4.65 -4.28
C ALA A 89 18.22 -3.14 -4.59
N LYS A 90 17.06 -2.49 -4.74
CA LYS A 90 16.96 -1.05 -4.97
C LYS A 90 16.77 -0.23 -3.68
N SER A 91 16.72 -0.86 -2.50
CA SER A 91 16.47 -0.16 -1.25
C SER A 91 17.51 0.93 -0.94
N LYS A 92 17.04 2.01 -0.31
CA LYS A 92 17.89 3.12 0.15
C LYS A 92 17.73 3.28 1.66
N PRO A 93 18.84 3.47 2.41
CA PRO A 93 18.79 3.56 3.86
C PRO A 93 18.11 4.86 4.33
N ARG A 94 17.77 4.89 5.63
CA ARG A 94 17.24 6.09 6.31
C ARG A 94 18.14 7.29 6.07
N THR A 95 17.54 8.37 5.62
CA THR A 95 18.20 9.65 5.35
C THR A 95 17.35 10.79 5.91
N ALA A 96 17.98 11.80 6.51
CA ALA A 96 17.27 12.93 7.11
C ALA A 96 16.49 13.73 6.07
N VAL A 97 15.21 14.01 6.38
CA VAL A 97 14.32 14.86 5.58
C VAL A 97 14.32 16.28 6.14
N ARG A 98 13.90 16.41 7.41
CA ARG A 98 13.75 17.69 8.10
C ARG A 98 13.62 17.46 9.60
N THR A 99 14.01 18.47 10.37
CA THR A 99 13.64 18.60 11.78
C THR A 99 12.72 19.80 11.96
N ILE A 100 11.56 19.60 12.55
CA ILE A 100 10.63 20.66 12.96
C ILE A 100 10.98 21.02 14.40
N ASN A 101 11.43 22.25 14.62
CA ASN A 101 11.83 22.72 15.95
C ASN A 101 10.62 23.30 16.70
N ALA A 102 10.74 23.42 18.03
CA ALA A 102 9.69 23.97 18.89
C ALA A 102 9.12 25.31 18.42
N SER A 103 9.94 26.16 17.81
CA SER A 103 9.52 27.47 17.26
C SER A 103 8.65 27.38 16.01
N GLU A 104 8.60 26.23 15.35
CA GLU A 104 7.84 25.99 14.12
C GLU A 104 6.49 25.31 14.40
N PHE A 105 6.26 24.85 15.63
CA PHE A 105 4.99 24.25 16.00
C PHE A 105 3.88 25.30 16.04
N GLY A 106 2.71 24.90 15.57
CA GLY A 106 1.47 25.66 15.67
C GLY A 106 0.60 25.19 16.82
N THR A 107 -0.61 25.72 16.85
CA THR A 107 -1.68 25.22 17.72
C THR A 107 -2.92 25.03 16.85
N ASN A 108 -3.58 23.87 16.98
CA ASN A 108 -4.79 23.59 16.23
C ASN A 108 -6.04 24.24 16.85
N ALA A 109 -7.20 24.05 16.23
CA ALA A 109 -8.47 24.64 16.68
C ALA A 109 -8.89 24.20 18.09
N ASP A 110 -8.43 23.03 18.54
CA ASP A 110 -8.73 22.46 19.86
C ASP A 110 -7.71 22.88 20.93
N GLY A 111 -6.70 23.67 20.57
CA GLY A 111 -5.69 24.19 21.50
C GLY A 111 -4.50 23.26 21.72
N PHE A 112 -4.36 22.18 20.94
CA PHE A 112 -3.21 21.28 21.02
C PHE A 112 -2.05 21.76 20.16
N LEU A 113 -0.82 21.54 20.64
CA LEU A 113 0.39 21.76 19.88
C LEU A 113 0.37 20.87 18.62
N SER A 114 0.63 21.44 17.45
CA SER A 114 0.44 20.73 16.18
C SER A 114 1.43 21.13 15.09
N SER A 115 1.47 20.34 14.02
CA SER A 115 2.15 20.67 12.77
C SER A 115 1.46 20.03 11.59
N ASP A 116 1.44 20.75 10.48
CA ASP A 116 1.08 20.21 9.17
C ASP A 116 2.36 19.89 8.39
N ILE A 117 2.44 18.67 7.89
CA ILE A 117 3.64 18.10 7.26
C ILE A 117 3.26 17.67 5.86
N SER A 118 3.97 18.20 4.86
CA SER A 118 3.85 17.74 3.48
C SER A 118 5.09 16.94 3.09
N LEU A 119 4.86 15.73 2.60
CA LEU A 119 5.88 14.78 2.18
C LEU A 119 5.74 14.58 0.67
N SER A 120 6.45 15.39 -0.12
CA SER A 120 6.48 15.30 -1.59
C SER A 120 7.18 14.02 -2.04
N PHE A 121 6.61 13.34 -3.04
CA PHE A 121 7.21 12.14 -3.63
C PHE A 121 8.54 12.49 -4.30
N ASN A 122 8.57 13.56 -5.09
CA ASN A 122 9.79 14.03 -5.74
C ASN A 122 10.90 14.42 -4.74
N ASP A 123 10.53 15.05 -3.61
CA ASP A 123 11.52 15.44 -2.59
C ASP A 123 12.11 14.23 -1.88
N ALA A 124 11.28 13.21 -1.58
CA ALA A 124 11.73 11.96 -1.00
C ALA A 124 12.77 11.25 -1.89
N MET A 125 12.52 11.23 -3.20
CA MET A 125 13.45 10.67 -4.18
C MET A 125 14.75 11.47 -4.27
N SER A 126 14.64 12.80 -4.29
CA SER A 126 15.79 13.72 -4.32
C SER A 126 16.70 13.53 -3.10
N ILE A 127 16.11 13.44 -1.89
CA ILE A 127 16.82 13.20 -0.63
C ILE A 127 17.59 11.88 -0.65
N LEU A 128 17.00 10.84 -1.22
CA LEU A 128 17.61 9.51 -1.33
C LEU A 128 18.56 9.36 -2.53
N GLY A 129 18.68 10.39 -3.38
CA GLY A 129 19.50 10.37 -4.58
C GLY A 129 19.05 9.29 -5.58
N ILE A 130 17.74 9.12 -5.75
CA ILE A 130 17.13 8.16 -6.68
C ILE A 130 16.24 8.85 -7.71
N THR A 131 15.99 8.15 -8.81
CA THR A 131 15.14 8.61 -9.93
C THR A 131 13.93 7.70 -10.10
N SER A 132 13.02 8.06 -11.01
CA SER A 132 11.83 7.23 -11.29
C SER A 132 12.18 5.84 -11.81
N ALA A 133 13.37 5.65 -12.39
CA ALA A 133 13.86 4.35 -12.83
C ALA A 133 14.25 3.41 -11.66
N ASP A 134 14.51 3.97 -10.48
CA ASP A 134 14.94 3.23 -9.28
C ASP A 134 13.77 2.84 -8.36
N VAL A 135 12.57 3.33 -8.65
CA VAL A 135 11.36 3.04 -7.87
C VAL A 135 10.42 2.16 -8.67
N ASP A 136 9.69 1.31 -7.96
CA ASP A 136 8.69 0.42 -8.55
C ASP A 136 7.33 0.69 -7.92
N GLY A 137 6.27 0.69 -8.72
CA GLY A 137 4.93 0.66 -8.16
C GLY A 137 4.70 -0.58 -7.29
N GLY A 138 3.97 -0.40 -6.19
CA GLY A 138 3.80 -1.42 -5.13
C GLY A 138 4.90 -1.42 -4.06
N ALA A 139 6.07 -0.81 -4.33
CA ALA A 139 7.07 -0.52 -3.30
C ALA A 139 6.64 0.67 -2.44
N TYR A 140 7.45 1.06 -1.45
CA TYR A 140 7.06 2.15 -0.55
C TYR A 140 8.23 2.95 0.01
N PHE A 141 7.94 4.20 0.33
CA PHE A 141 8.78 5.04 1.17
C PHE A 141 8.35 4.84 2.62
N ARG A 142 9.32 4.66 3.50
CA ARG A 142 9.06 4.60 4.94
C ARG A 142 9.64 5.83 5.60
N TYR A 143 8.76 6.55 6.26
CA TYR A 143 9.10 7.67 7.11
C TYR A 143 9.28 7.22 8.55
N TRP A 144 10.32 7.73 9.16
CA TRP A 144 10.67 7.54 10.56
C TRP A 144 10.57 8.87 11.27
N PHE A 145 9.99 8.85 12.46
CA PHE A 145 9.74 10.05 13.22
C PHE A 145 10.35 9.91 14.61
N THR A 146 11.06 10.94 15.05
CA THR A 146 11.70 10.99 16.36
C THR A 146 11.36 12.30 17.06
N ILE A 147 10.83 12.23 18.28
CA ILE A 147 10.67 13.38 19.15
C ILE A 147 11.92 13.53 20.01
N THR A 148 12.40 14.77 20.17
CA THR A 148 13.37 15.14 21.19
C THR A 148 12.70 16.07 22.20
N MET A 149 12.85 15.79 23.48
CA MET A 149 12.38 16.65 24.57
C MET A 149 13.42 17.70 24.96
N ASN A 150 13.00 18.75 25.67
CA ASN A 150 13.88 19.82 26.16
C ASN A 150 14.95 19.31 27.15
N ASP A 151 14.72 18.16 27.79
CA ASP A 151 15.69 17.48 28.67
C ASP A 151 16.68 16.59 27.90
N GLY A 152 16.57 16.50 26.56
CA GLY A 152 17.44 15.74 25.69
C GLY A 152 17.03 14.28 25.46
N ARG A 153 15.98 13.77 26.12
CA ARG A 153 15.46 12.42 25.85
C ARG A 153 14.83 12.36 24.47
N THR A 154 14.99 11.23 23.79
CA THR A 154 14.45 10.99 22.44
C THR A 154 13.51 9.80 22.42
N PHE A 155 12.43 9.91 21.63
CA PHE A 155 11.41 8.87 21.48
C PHE A 155 11.17 8.62 20.00
N GLY A 156 11.31 7.37 19.57
CA GLY A 156 11.16 6.91 18.21
C GLY A 156 10.70 5.46 18.16
N TYR A 157 10.60 4.91 16.95
CA TYR A 157 10.13 3.54 16.76
C TYR A 157 11.01 2.51 17.49
N ASP A 158 12.34 2.72 17.45
CA ASP A 158 13.32 1.74 17.93
C ASP A 158 13.40 1.64 19.46
N ASN A 159 12.85 2.61 20.20
CA ASN A 159 12.86 2.63 21.67
C ASN A 159 11.46 2.73 22.31
N THR A 160 10.41 2.49 21.52
CA THR A 160 9.02 2.57 21.98
C THR A 160 8.30 1.23 21.83
N GLY A 161 7.57 0.83 22.89
CA GLY A 161 6.79 -0.41 22.88
C GLY A 161 5.60 -0.39 21.91
N PRO A 162 5.16 -1.56 21.40
CA PRO A 162 4.10 -1.66 20.38
C PRO A 162 2.76 -1.05 20.80
N ASN A 163 2.42 -1.10 22.10
CA ASN A 163 1.17 -0.54 22.61
C ASN A 163 1.03 0.98 22.39
N MET A 164 2.14 1.72 22.39
CA MET A 164 2.13 3.16 22.09
C MET A 164 1.77 3.43 20.62
N MET A 165 2.20 2.54 19.72
CA MET A 165 2.00 2.70 18.28
C MET A 165 0.63 2.17 17.83
N SER A 166 0.18 1.04 18.39
CA SER A 166 -1.00 0.33 17.89
C SER A 166 -2.29 0.63 18.65
N SER A 167 -2.23 1.16 19.87
CA SER A 167 -3.45 1.42 20.64
C SER A 167 -4.14 2.70 20.14
N ASN A 168 -5.48 2.67 20.05
CA ASN A 168 -6.28 3.83 19.65
C ASN A 168 -6.14 5.03 20.60
N ALA A 169 -5.74 4.79 21.85
CA ALA A 169 -5.57 5.84 22.85
C ALA A 169 -4.36 6.74 22.55
N PHE A 170 -3.27 6.16 22.04
CA PHE A 170 -2.03 6.89 21.74
C PHE A 170 -1.85 7.08 20.23
N GLY A 171 -1.87 5.98 19.47
CA GLY A 171 -1.70 6.00 18.01
C GLY A 171 -0.43 6.74 17.58
N ALA A 172 0.67 6.51 18.31
CA ALA A 172 1.89 7.29 18.15
C ALA A 172 2.51 7.09 16.75
N LEU A 173 2.68 8.20 16.03
CA LEU A 173 3.27 8.27 14.71
C LEU A 173 4.80 8.24 14.81
N PHE A 174 5.36 7.07 15.07
CA PHE A 174 6.82 6.87 15.00
C PHE A 174 7.30 6.32 13.66
N ARG A 175 6.37 5.79 12.86
CA ARG A 175 6.64 5.23 11.54
C ARG A 175 5.42 5.35 10.63
N LEU A 176 5.65 5.68 9.36
CA LEU A 176 4.62 5.68 8.31
C LEU A 176 5.16 5.01 7.05
N ASN A 177 4.46 4.00 6.55
CA ASN A 177 4.72 3.46 5.21
C ASN A 177 3.79 4.19 4.22
N VAL A 178 4.37 4.76 3.16
CA VAL A 178 3.66 5.40 2.05
C VAL A 178 3.92 4.56 0.80
N TYR A 179 2.92 3.80 0.38
CA TYR A 179 3.01 2.94 -0.80
C TYR A 179 2.90 3.76 -2.08
N ILE A 180 3.71 3.39 -3.07
CA ILE A 180 3.64 3.91 -4.41
C ILE A 180 2.48 3.18 -5.10
N VAL A 181 1.41 3.89 -5.37
CA VAL A 181 0.23 3.35 -6.06
C VAL A 181 0.37 3.55 -7.56
N CYS A 182 -0.19 2.61 -8.31
CA CYS A 182 -0.38 2.72 -9.75
C CYS A 182 -1.88 2.76 -10.02
N PRO A 183 -2.51 3.94 -10.06
CA PRO A 183 -3.92 4.05 -10.39
C PRO A 183 -4.17 3.45 -11.77
N SER A 184 -5.20 2.61 -11.87
CA SER A 184 -5.67 2.08 -13.13
C SER A 184 -7.03 2.69 -13.47
N SER A 185 -7.28 2.91 -14.75
CA SER A 185 -8.52 3.48 -15.28
C SER A 185 -8.72 3.00 -16.71
N LEU A 186 -8.98 1.70 -16.86
CA LEU A 186 -9.20 1.08 -18.16
C LEU A 186 -10.68 0.98 -18.54
N GLU A 187 -11.62 1.34 -17.66
CA GLU A 187 -13.05 1.25 -17.95
C GLU A 187 -13.45 2.12 -19.15
N GLY A 188 -14.40 1.64 -19.94
CA GLY A 188 -14.97 2.41 -21.03
C GLY A 188 -15.58 1.55 -22.12
N ALA A 189 -16.39 2.19 -22.95
CA ALA A 189 -16.89 1.56 -24.17
C ALA A 189 -15.73 1.31 -25.13
N VAL A 190 -15.64 0.09 -25.65
CA VAL A 190 -14.58 -0.34 -26.57
C VAL A 190 -15.16 -0.93 -27.84
N VAL A 191 -14.39 -0.83 -28.92
CA VAL A 191 -14.60 -1.55 -30.17
C VAL A 191 -13.48 -2.58 -30.29
N ALA A 192 -13.86 -3.85 -30.30
CA ALA A 192 -12.97 -4.99 -30.32
C ALA A 192 -12.92 -5.64 -31.71
N THR A 193 -11.71 -6.01 -32.13
CA THR A 193 -11.47 -6.97 -33.19
C THR A 193 -10.71 -8.14 -32.58
N SER A 194 -11.20 -9.36 -32.76
CA SER A 194 -10.54 -10.57 -32.30
C SER A 194 -10.42 -11.58 -33.44
N THR A 195 -9.22 -12.11 -33.65
CA THR A 195 -8.91 -13.07 -34.71
C THR A 195 -8.45 -14.40 -34.14
N GLU A 196 -8.79 -15.46 -34.86
CA GLU A 196 -8.49 -16.85 -34.49
C GLU A 196 -9.17 -17.31 -33.19
N VAL A 197 -10.26 -16.65 -32.79
CA VAL A 197 -11.06 -17.02 -31.61
C VAL A 197 -11.46 -18.49 -31.71
N GLY A 198 -11.12 -19.27 -30.68
CA GLY A 198 -11.47 -20.68 -30.58
C GLY A 198 -10.69 -21.62 -31.50
N ALA A 199 -9.53 -21.18 -32.04
CA ALA A 199 -8.65 -22.06 -32.80
C ALA A 199 -8.14 -23.24 -31.93
N TRP A 200 -8.34 -24.46 -32.40
CA TRP A 200 -8.00 -25.71 -31.69
C TRP A 200 -6.69 -26.31 -32.23
N SER A 201 -5.86 -26.91 -31.36
CA SER A 201 -4.66 -27.65 -31.82
C SER A 201 -5.06 -28.82 -32.75
N GLY A 202 -4.84 -28.66 -34.06
CA GLY A 202 -5.10 -29.70 -35.06
C GLY A 202 -6.38 -29.56 -35.90
N VAL A 203 -7.17 -28.48 -35.74
CA VAL A 203 -8.28 -28.14 -36.64
C VAL A 203 -8.14 -26.68 -37.09
N ALA A 204 -8.00 -26.44 -38.40
CA ALA A 204 -8.14 -25.09 -38.95
C ALA A 204 -9.61 -24.64 -38.80
N GLY A 205 -9.87 -23.54 -38.08
CA GLY A 205 -11.26 -23.12 -37.85
C GLY A 205 -11.55 -22.00 -36.84
N GLY A 206 -10.55 -21.28 -36.33
CA GLY A 206 -10.83 -20.07 -35.55
C GLY A 206 -11.59 -19.03 -36.38
N PHE A 207 -12.43 -18.21 -35.74
CA PHE A 207 -13.21 -17.18 -36.43
C PHE A 207 -12.70 -15.77 -36.11
N THR A 208 -13.17 -14.80 -36.89
CA THR A 208 -12.88 -13.39 -36.69
C THR A 208 -14.14 -12.66 -36.27
N LEU A 209 -14.05 -11.94 -35.16
CA LEU A 209 -15.00 -10.90 -34.78
C LEU A 209 -14.36 -9.56 -35.07
N ALA A 210 -15.02 -8.73 -35.89
CA ALA A 210 -14.49 -7.43 -36.26
C ALA A 210 -15.49 -6.33 -35.91
N GLY A 211 -15.01 -5.31 -35.21
CA GLY A 211 -15.82 -4.13 -34.87
C GLY A 211 -16.92 -4.39 -33.84
N VAL A 212 -16.74 -5.37 -32.95
CA VAL A 212 -17.73 -5.68 -31.90
C VAL A 212 -17.65 -4.64 -30.80
N THR A 213 -18.78 -4.01 -30.48
CA THR A 213 -18.85 -3.03 -29.40
C THR A 213 -19.11 -3.70 -28.06
N ASP A 214 -18.35 -3.33 -27.04
CA ASP A 214 -18.53 -3.81 -25.68
C ASP A 214 -18.09 -2.71 -24.68
N GLU A 215 -18.05 -3.04 -23.40
CA GLU A 215 -17.63 -2.14 -22.34
C GLU A 215 -16.67 -2.87 -21.40
N LEU A 216 -15.47 -2.32 -21.21
CA LEU A 216 -14.60 -2.76 -20.15
C LEU A 216 -15.12 -2.18 -18.83
N VAL A 217 -15.40 -3.05 -17.86
CA VAL A 217 -15.95 -2.69 -16.55
C VAL A 217 -15.11 -3.28 -15.44
N LYS A 218 -15.11 -2.65 -14.26
CA LYS A 218 -14.46 -3.20 -13.07
C LYS A 218 -15.08 -4.54 -12.67
N SER A 219 -14.24 -5.52 -12.38
CA SER A 219 -14.64 -6.79 -11.80
C SER A 219 -14.47 -6.76 -10.28
N GLY A 220 -15.58 -6.80 -9.56
CA GLY A 220 -15.58 -6.77 -8.09
C GLY A 220 -15.13 -5.43 -7.50
N PRO A 221 -14.61 -5.42 -6.25
CA PRO A 221 -14.23 -4.20 -5.54
C PRO A 221 -12.81 -3.71 -5.83
N ALA A 222 -12.04 -4.45 -6.64
CA ALA A 222 -10.67 -4.07 -6.96
C ALA A 222 -10.67 -2.98 -8.04
N GLU A 223 -9.87 -1.93 -7.83
CA GLU A 223 -9.86 -0.77 -8.72
C GLU A 223 -9.09 -1.02 -10.04
N ASN A 224 -8.42 -2.16 -10.15
CA ASN A 224 -7.49 -2.48 -11.23
C ASN A 224 -7.74 -3.84 -11.90
N ILE A 225 -8.90 -4.45 -11.63
CA ILE A 225 -9.34 -5.71 -12.25
C ILE A 225 -10.55 -5.39 -13.11
N TYR A 226 -10.51 -5.87 -14.35
CA TYR A 226 -11.47 -5.53 -15.38
C TYR A 226 -12.00 -6.78 -16.07
N THR A 227 -13.24 -6.72 -16.53
CA THR A 227 -13.84 -7.74 -17.40
C THR A 227 -14.58 -7.05 -18.54
N MET A 228 -14.72 -7.77 -19.65
CA MET A 228 -15.65 -7.38 -20.70
C MET A 228 -17.08 -7.60 -20.20
N LYS A 229 -17.93 -6.58 -20.28
CA LYS A 229 -19.28 -6.59 -19.72
C LYS A 229 -20.16 -7.69 -20.31
N ASN A 230 -20.14 -7.83 -21.64
CA ASN A 230 -20.95 -8.81 -22.34
C ASN A 230 -20.16 -10.06 -22.74
N ASP A 231 -18.82 -10.00 -22.63
CA ASP A 231 -17.91 -11.04 -23.10
C ASP A 231 -18.33 -11.57 -24.47
N ASN A 232 -18.26 -10.71 -25.48
CA ASN A 232 -18.55 -11.06 -26.88
C ASN A 232 -17.46 -12.00 -27.47
N THR A 233 -17.02 -13.00 -26.69
CA THR A 233 -15.97 -14.02 -26.84
C THR A 233 -14.52 -13.54 -26.75
N LEU A 234 -14.27 -12.56 -25.87
CA LEU A 234 -12.91 -12.15 -25.48
C LEU A 234 -12.37 -13.04 -24.35
N GLY A 235 -12.45 -14.33 -24.62
CA GLY A 235 -12.01 -15.48 -23.83
C GLY A 235 -12.68 -16.79 -24.31
N GLY A 236 -13.07 -16.86 -25.59
CA GLY A 236 -14.10 -17.74 -26.21
C GLY A 236 -14.09 -19.22 -25.86
N TRP A 237 -15.20 -19.95 -26.00
CA TRP A 237 -15.65 -20.62 -27.25
C TRP A 237 -17.02 -20.12 -27.83
N GLY A 238 -17.27 -20.33 -29.15
CA GLY A 238 -18.58 -20.10 -29.79
C GLY A 238 -18.85 -20.90 -31.10
N PRO A 239 -20.02 -21.57 -31.28
CA PRO A 239 -20.40 -22.30 -32.49
C PRO A 239 -21.21 -21.47 -33.51
N ASN A 240 -21.39 -22.00 -34.72
CA ASN A 240 -22.19 -21.40 -35.79
C ASN A 240 -23.66 -21.22 -35.35
N GLY A 241 -24.12 -19.97 -35.18
CA GLY A 241 -25.48 -19.61 -34.75
C GLY A 241 -25.63 -19.14 -33.29
N ALA A 242 -24.53 -18.96 -32.55
CA ALA A 242 -24.58 -18.41 -31.20
C ALA A 242 -24.97 -16.92 -31.17
N ASP A 243 -25.78 -16.56 -30.16
CA ASP A 243 -26.07 -15.17 -29.79
C ASP A 243 -24.96 -14.69 -28.84
N TYR A 244 -24.03 -13.92 -29.40
CA TYR A 244 -22.82 -13.44 -28.69
C TYR A 244 -23.10 -12.28 -27.71
N SER A 245 -24.37 -11.91 -27.50
CA SER A 245 -24.76 -10.89 -26.51
C SER A 245 -24.83 -11.43 -25.06
N VAL A 246 -24.52 -12.71 -24.85
CA VAL A 246 -24.53 -13.39 -23.55
C VAL A 246 -23.12 -13.96 -23.27
N PRO A 247 -22.53 -13.68 -22.08
CA PRO A 247 -21.24 -14.25 -21.71
C PRO A 247 -21.26 -15.77 -21.79
N VAL A 248 -20.36 -16.35 -22.57
CA VAL A 248 -20.23 -17.80 -22.78
C VAL A 248 -19.23 -18.42 -21.82
N ALA A 249 -18.33 -17.61 -21.26
CA ALA A 249 -17.42 -17.96 -20.18
C ALA A 249 -17.59 -16.97 -19.01
N THR A 250 -17.43 -17.46 -17.78
CA THR A 250 -17.27 -16.55 -16.63
C THR A 250 -15.79 -16.23 -16.51
N GLY A 251 -15.40 -15.02 -16.87
CA GLY A 251 -14.20 -14.40 -16.31
C GLY A 251 -12.85 -14.73 -16.93
N PRO A 252 -12.58 -14.26 -18.14
CA PRO A 252 -11.27 -13.68 -18.42
C PRO A 252 -11.21 -12.28 -17.77
N GLU A 253 -10.50 -12.15 -16.65
CA GLU A 253 -10.29 -10.87 -15.95
C GLU A 253 -8.93 -10.28 -16.28
N ILE A 254 -8.91 -9.06 -16.79
CA ILE A 254 -7.69 -8.28 -17.06
C ILE A 254 -7.32 -7.53 -15.79
N THR A 255 -6.18 -7.87 -15.20
CA THR A 255 -5.61 -7.11 -14.08
C THR A 255 -4.51 -6.19 -14.59
N ASP A 256 -4.62 -4.89 -14.32
CA ASP A 256 -3.56 -3.91 -14.57
C ASP A 256 -2.77 -3.64 -13.28
N ALA A 257 -1.48 -3.99 -13.28
CA ALA A 257 -0.56 -3.68 -12.20
C ALA A 257 0.58 -2.82 -12.73
N CYS A 258 0.44 -1.49 -12.64
CA CYS A 258 1.44 -0.52 -13.11
C CYS A 258 1.68 -0.59 -14.62
N ASN A 259 0.61 -0.64 -15.41
CA ASN A 259 0.59 -0.83 -16.85
C ASN A 259 1.15 -2.19 -17.31
N VAL A 260 1.20 -3.16 -16.40
CA VAL A 260 1.51 -4.56 -16.71
C VAL A 260 0.21 -5.34 -16.57
N LEU A 261 -0.31 -5.79 -17.71
CA LEU A 261 -1.53 -6.57 -17.79
C LEU A 261 -1.24 -8.03 -17.48
N THR A 262 -2.16 -8.64 -16.75
CA THR A 262 -2.23 -10.09 -16.58
C THR A 262 -3.66 -10.54 -16.85
N TYR A 263 -3.81 -11.78 -17.33
CA TYR A 263 -5.12 -12.43 -17.39
C TYR A 263 -5.29 -13.37 -16.20
N SER A 264 -6.50 -13.42 -15.65
CA SER A 264 -6.90 -14.39 -14.64
C SER A 264 -8.35 -14.86 -14.85
N GLY A 265 -8.78 -15.75 -13.96
CA GLY A 265 -10.13 -16.29 -13.88
C GLY A 265 -10.24 -17.72 -14.44
N ALA A 266 -11.40 -18.32 -14.26
CA ALA A 266 -11.64 -19.71 -14.60
C ALA A 266 -13.11 -19.96 -14.98
N ASP A 267 -13.33 -20.82 -15.98
CA ASP A 267 -14.68 -21.22 -16.38
C ASP A 267 -15.27 -22.34 -15.49
N ASP A 268 -16.47 -22.79 -15.84
CA ASP A 268 -17.18 -23.88 -15.14
C ASP A 268 -16.46 -25.25 -15.24
N TYR A 269 -15.50 -25.38 -16.15
CA TYR A 269 -14.66 -26.57 -16.36
C TYR A 269 -13.24 -26.42 -15.76
N SER A 270 -12.99 -25.33 -15.01
CA SER A 270 -11.69 -24.98 -14.41
C SER A 270 -10.60 -24.67 -15.43
N GLU A 271 -10.99 -24.26 -16.64
CA GLU A 271 -10.08 -23.76 -17.65
C GLU A 271 -9.67 -22.33 -17.30
N THR A 272 -8.38 -22.02 -17.39
CA THR A 272 -7.84 -20.71 -17.00
C THR A 272 -7.24 -19.98 -18.19
N TRP A 273 -7.27 -18.65 -18.17
CA TRP A 273 -6.68 -17.78 -19.20
C TRP A 273 -5.33 -17.22 -18.79
N SER A 274 -4.49 -17.01 -19.80
CA SER A 274 -3.23 -16.27 -19.69
C SER A 274 -3.01 -15.39 -20.91
N LEU A 275 -2.27 -14.30 -20.73
CA LEU A 275 -1.73 -13.52 -21.85
C LEU A 275 -0.46 -14.20 -22.36
N VAL A 276 -0.34 -14.30 -23.68
CA VAL A 276 0.90 -14.76 -24.33
C VAL A 276 2.00 -13.75 -24.03
N ASP A 277 3.15 -14.23 -23.55
CA ASP A 277 4.28 -13.41 -23.12
C ASP A 277 4.72 -12.41 -24.20
N GLY A 278 4.84 -11.13 -23.83
CA GLY A 278 5.21 -10.04 -24.74
C GLY A 278 4.21 -9.72 -25.86
N SER A 279 2.97 -10.21 -25.78
CA SER A 279 1.94 -9.92 -26.80
C SER A 279 1.22 -8.59 -26.58
N VAL A 280 1.21 -8.06 -25.34
CA VAL A 280 0.54 -6.80 -25.03
C VAL A 280 1.35 -5.63 -25.58
N SER A 281 0.70 -4.78 -26.37
CA SER A 281 1.28 -3.55 -26.89
C SER A 281 0.22 -2.50 -27.16
N VAL A 282 0.65 -1.24 -27.21
CA VAL A 282 -0.20 -0.12 -27.58
C VAL A 282 0.38 0.58 -28.81
N SER A 283 -0.48 0.92 -29.77
CA SER A 283 -0.10 1.59 -31.01
C SER A 283 0.59 2.94 -30.75
N ALA A 284 1.37 3.44 -31.70
CA ALA A 284 2.17 4.66 -31.53
C ALA A 284 1.32 5.94 -31.30
N ASP A 285 0.06 5.93 -31.72
CA ASP A 285 -0.93 7.01 -31.47
C ASP A 285 -1.76 6.77 -30.19
N ASN A 286 -1.44 5.71 -29.46
CA ASN A 286 -2.11 5.23 -28.25
C ASN A 286 -3.59 4.88 -28.44
N LYS A 287 -4.03 4.55 -29.66
CA LYS A 287 -5.46 4.29 -29.96
C LYS A 287 -5.84 2.83 -29.92
N THR A 288 -4.90 1.93 -30.20
CA THR A 288 -5.15 0.49 -30.25
C THR A 288 -4.32 -0.22 -29.20
N LEU A 289 -4.99 -0.93 -28.29
CA LEU A 289 -4.39 -1.93 -27.41
C LEU A 289 -4.47 -3.28 -28.13
N SER A 290 -3.33 -3.94 -28.31
CA SER A 290 -3.23 -5.28 -28.89
C SER A 290 -2.72 -6.26 -27.84
N TYR A 291 -3.28 -7.47 -27.79
CA TYR A 291 -2.79 -8.56 -26.95
C TYR A 291 -3.20 -9.92 -27.51
N THR A 292 -2.55 -10.99 -27.08
CA THR A 292 -2.96 -12.36 -27.39
C THR A 292 -3.20 -13.10 -26.08
N TRP A 293 -4.31 -13.81 -26.00
CA TRP A 293 -4.61 -14.69 -24.87
C TRP A 293 -4.67 -16.14 -25.33
N GLU A 294 -4.42 -17.04 -24.38
CA GLU A 294 -4.60 -18.47 -24.52
C GLU A 294 -5.32 -19.02 -23.27
N ASN A 295 -6.04 -20.12 -23.41
CA ASN A 295 -6.63 -20.85 -22.28
C ASN A 295 -6.08 -22.27 -22.18
N THR A 296 -6.29 -22.92 -21.04
CA THR A 296 -5.81 -24.31 -20.81
C THR A 296 -6.53 -25.37 -21.64
N TYR A 297 -7.65 -25.05 -22.27
CA TYR A 297 -8.33 -25.90 -23.25
C TYR A 297 -7.61 -25.94 -24.60
N GLY A 298 -6.75 -24.94 -24.86
CA GLY A 298 -5.95 -24.81 -26.07
C GLY A 298 -6.54 -23.87 -27.11
N GLU A 299 -7.46 -22.99 -26.71
CA GLU A 299 -7.93 -21.88 -27.53
C GLU A 299 -7.06 -20.64 -27.31
N SER A 300 -7.06 -19.78 -28.31
CA SER A 300 -6.40 -18.48 -28.26
C SER A 300 -7.16 -17.45 -29.07
N ALA A 301 -6.88 -16.17 -28.85
CA ALA A 301 -7.18 -15.15 -29.84
C ALA A 301 -6.20 -13.99 -29.76
N ALA A 302 -5.90 -13.39 -30.90
CA ALA A 302 -5.32 -12.06 -30.97
C ALA A 302 -6.44 -11.02 -30.91
N VAL A 303 -6.29 -10.02 -30.06
CA VAL A 303 -7.30 -9.00 -29.78
C VAL A 303 -6.71 -7.63 -30.04
N GLU A 304 -7.49 -6.76 -30.68
CA GLU A 304 -7.28 -5.33 -30.81
C GLU A 304 -8.47 -4.58 -30.21
N LEU A 305 -8.22 -3.69 -29.25
CA LEU A 305 -9.22 -2.85 -28.60
C LEU A 305 -8.96 -1.38 -28.89
N THR A 306 -10.01 -0.65 -29.23
CA THR A 306 -10.00 0.82 -29.31
C THR A 306 -11.10 1.37 -28.42
N TYR A 307 -10.89 2.50 -27.74
CA TYR A 307 -11.98 3.15 -27.04
C TYR A 307 -12.97 3.78 -28.04
N ALA A 308 -14.27 3.54 -27.83
CA ALA A 308 -15.32 4.01 -28.72
C ALA A 308 -15.46 5.54 -28.73
N ASP A 309 -15.04 6.22 -27.66
CA ASP A 309 -15.00 7.68 -27.56
C ASP A 309 -13.74 8.30 -28.18
N GLY A 310 -12.81 7.47 -28.67
CA GLY A 310 -11.53 7.90 -29.22
C GLY A 310 -10.51 8.30 -28.16
N SER A 311 -10.69 7.95 -26.89
CA SER A 311 -9.68 8.09 -25.83
C SER A 311 -8.43 7.26 -26.12
N SER A 312 -7.36 7.49 -25.35
CA SER A 312 -6.07 6.82 -25.53
C SER A 312 -5.81 5.81 -24.42
N TRP A 313 -5.17 4.70 -24.77
CA TRP A 313 -4.65 3.72 -23.82
C TRP A 313 -3.36 4.23 -23.15
N PRO A 314 -3.11 3.90 -21.87
CA PRO A 314 -1.77 4.04 -21.29
C PRO A 314 -0.78 3.08 -21.96
N ALA A 315 0.52 3.24 -21.70
CA ALA A 315 1.55 2.36 -22.27
C ALA A 315 1.54 0.98 -21.59
N LEU A 316 0.63 0.10 -22.02
CA LEU A 316 0.39 -1.23 -21.47
C LEU A 316 1.34 -2.29 -22.04
N THR A 317 1.73 -3.26 -21.21
CA THR A 317 2.64 -4.39 -21.49
C THR A 317 2.21 -5.64 -20.72
N ASN A 318 2.85 -6.80 -20.92
CA ASN A 318 2.73 -7.98 -20.06
C ASN A 318 4.06 -8.71 -19.91
#